data_AF-A0A3S2EIE5-F1
#
_entry.id   AF-A0A3S2EIE5-F1
#
_cell.length_a   1.000
_cell.length_b   1.000
_cell.length_c   1.000
_cell.angle_alpha   90.00
_cell.angle_beta   90.00
_cell.angle_gamma   90.00
#
_symmetry.space_group_name_H-M   'P 1'
#
loop_
_entity.id
_entity.type
_entity.pdbx_description
1 polymer ?
#
loop_
_entity_poly.entity_id
_entity_poly.type
_entity_poly.pdbx_seq_one_letter_code
_entity_poly.pdbx_strand_id
1 'polypeptide(L)'
;MAATLPVGVRRLPSAADVEALKAALAAAPESVASALEAEFHLSALLADLIGPAGAPQAAIINGSFGVSDANTSGWIVTGGAGIGSGVLTLNESDRSGARASQEFSIPQNALALRFTIKGARFGDRSQGPGDAFEFALIGSDGKPIAADGLSKTDAALNIQSDGTVFASSRIRLTGLDQNGKLPPDAPVTVEFDLTGIPAGTPLKLYFDLLGFGALGSQVIIDDVEFVTEGQPGNHAPIASDDEATVAEDGSVDIAVLANDTDEDGDTPTPSLVAEPANGTVTLNPGGSFTYAPKPNFFGADSFTYRVSDGFTQSNVATVTLTVTPVNDAPVAADDIASVTEDGSLILAVLGNDSDVDGDTLTPVLVTGPVNGTLTLNQDGTFTYAPKANFTGTDSFTYKASDGNAESNITTATLTVTPVNDAPVAADDIASVAEGGSVVVSVLANDTDVDGDALTPILVTEPTNGTLTLNPDGSFTYAPKANFVGTDGFTYKASDGTAESNIATVALTIDAANENHAPVAIDDTATVAEDGSVVVPVLTNDSDVDGDALAPVLVTEPTNGTLTLNPDGSFTYA
;
A
#
# COMPACT_ATOMS: atom_id res chain seq x y z
N MET A 1 -51.19 -5.85 -52.47
CA MET A 1 -51.87 -5.99 -51.17
C MET A 1 -52.13 -4.65 -50.48
N ALA A 2 -51.19 -3.69 -50.48
CA ALA A 2 -51.41 -2.34 -49.93
C ALA A 2 -52.59 -1.55 -50.54
N ALA A 3 -52.94 -1.79 -51.81
CA ALA A 3 -54.01 -1.07 -52.52
C ALA A 3 -55.43 -1.61 -52.30
N THR A 4 -55.59 -2.74 -51.58
CA THR A 4 -56.90 -3.41 -51.37
C THR A 4 -57.29 -3.53 -49.90
N LEU A 5 -56.51 -2.95 -48.99
CA LEU A 5 -56.84 -2.91 -47.57
C LEU A 5 -57.66 -1.63 -47.31
N PRO A 6 -58.84 -1.73 -46.67
CA PRO A 6 -59.58 -0.56 -46.23
C PRO A 6 -58.68 0.33 -45.36
N VAL A 7 -58.90 1.65 -45.43
CA VAL A 7 -58.26 2.60 -44.51
C VAL A 7 -58.54 2.16 -43.08
N GLY A 8 -57.48 1.90 -42.30
CA GLY A 8 -57.58 1.66 -40.85
C GLY A 8 -57.43 0.21 -40.38
N VAL A 9 -57.27 -0.81 -41.22
CA VAL A 9 -56.92 -2.17 -40.76
C VAL A 9 -55.75 -2.72 -41.57
N ARG A 10 -54.53 -2.56 -41.07
CA ARG A 10 -53.34 -3.20 -41.65
C ARG A 10 -52.99 -4.43 -40.85
N ARG A 11 -52.88 -5.55 -41.56
CA ARG A 11 -52.75 -6.92 -41.06
C ARG A 11 -51.32 -7.37 -41.32
N LEU A 12 -50.74 -8.22 -40.46
CA LEU A 12 -49.68 -9.10 -40.91
C LEU A 12 -50.23 -9.98 -42.04
N PRO A 13 -49.51 -10.10 -43.17
CA PRO A 13 -49.80 -11.14 -44.13
C PRO A 13 -49.51 -12.48 -43.45
N SER A 14 -50.46 -13.40 -43.49
CA SER A 14 -50.20 -14.77 -43.06
C SER A 14 -49.00 -15.35 -43.81
N ALA A 15 -48.38 -16.42 -43.31
CA ALA A 15 -47.30 -17.10 -44.04
C ALA A 15 -47.69 -17.42 -45.51
N ALA A 16 -48.97 -17.75 -45.75
CA ALA A 16 -49.50 -17.95 -47.10
C ALA A 16 -49.56 -16.66 -47.94
N ASP A 17 -49.92 -15.52 -47.32
CA ASP A 17 -49.95 -14.22 -47.99
C ASP A 17 -48.52 -13.74 -48.34
N VAL A 18 -47.55 -13.97 -47.46
CA VAL A 18 -46.14 -13.69 -47.71
C VAL A 18 -45.61 -14.52 -48.88
N GLU A 19 -45.89 -15.82 -48.90
CA GLU A 19 -45.49 -16.68 -50.03
C GLU A 19 -46.21 -16.30 -51.33
N ALA A 20 -47.49 -15.94 -51.27
CA ALA A 20 -48.21 -15.40 -52.42
C ALA A 20 -47.61 -14.07 -52.91
N LEU A 21 -47.16 -13.21 -51.99
CA LEU A 21 -46.48 -11.96 -52.31
C LEU A 21 -45.12 -12.21 -52.95
N LYS A 22 -44.31 -13.13 -52.42
CA LYS A 22 -43.03 -13.55 -53.03
C LYS A 22 -43.24 -14.08 -54.44
N ALA A 23 -44.24 -14.95 -54.63
CA ALA A 23 -44.57 -15.50 -55.95
C ALA A 23 -45.03 -14.40 -56.93
N ALA A 24 -45.85 -13.46 -56.46
CA ALA A 24 -46.30 -12.32 -57.27
C ALA A 24 -45.16 -11.36 -57.63
N LEU A 25 -44.25 -11.09 -56.68
CA LEU A 25 -43.08 -10.23 -56.89
C LEU A 25 -42.08 -10.86 -57.87
N ALA A 26 -41.84 -12.16 -57.74
CA ALA A 26 -41.02 -12.92 -58.68
C ALA A 26 -41.59 -12.97 -60.10
N ALA A 27 -42.92 -12.86 -60.25
CA ALA A 27 -43.61 -12.79 -61.54
C ALA A 27 -43.76 -11.36 -62.09
N ALA A 28 -43.43 -10.33 -61.31
CA ALA A 28 -43.57 -8.93 -61.72
C ALA A 28 -42.37 -8.46 -62.56
N PRO A 29 -42.56 -7.47 -63.46
CA PRO A 29 -41.43 -6.81 -64.12
C PRO A 29 -40.50 -6.18 -63.08
N GLU A 30 -39.18 -6.28 -63.30
CA GLU A 30 -38.15 -5.79 -62.36
C GLU A 30 -38.38 -4.33 -61.94
N SER A 31 -38.78 -3.45 -62.87
CA SER A 31 -39.09 -2.05 -62.58
C SER A 31 -40.26 -1.86 -61.60
N VAL A 32 -41.24 -2.78 -61.63
CA VAL A 32 -42.40 -2.77 -60.73
C VAL A 32 -42.01 -3.37 -59.38
N ALA A 33 -41.25 -4.46 -59.38
CA ALA A 33 -40.74 -5.07 -58.16
C ALA A 33 -39.85 -4.10 -57.39
N SER A 34 -38.87 -3.48 -58.04
CA SER A 34 -37.97 -2.49 -57.42
C SER A 34 -38.70 -1.24 -56.94
N ALA A 35 -39.73 -0.77 -57.67
CA ALA A 35 -40.55 0.35 -57.21
C ALA A 35 -41.39 0.00 -55.98
N LEU A 36 -41.96 -1.20 -55.92
CA LEU A 36 -42.71 -1.68 -54.76
C LEU A 36 -41.81 -1.92 -53.55
N GLU A 37 -40.63 -2.50 -53.75
CA GLU A 37 -39.62 -2.66 -52.70
C GLU A 37 -39.14 -1.30 -52.17
N ALA A 38 -38.94 -0.31 -53.04
CA ALA A 38 -38.51 1.03 -52.66
C ALA A 38 -39.62 1.84 -51.95
N GLU A 39 -40.89 1.65 -52.30
CA GLU A 39 -42.01 2.43 -51.77
C GLU A 39 -42.64 1.82 -50.50
N PHE A 40 -42.75 0.49 -50.45
CA PHE A 40 -43.45 -0.23 -49.38
C PHE A 40 -42.53 -1.08 -48.50
N HIS A 41 -41.22 -1.04 -48.74
CA HIS A 41 -40.20 -1.65 -47.88
C HIS A 41 -40.52 -3.12 -47.54
N LEU A 42 -40.86 -3.90 -48.57
CA LEU A 42 -41.27 -5.31 -48.45
C LEU A 42 -40.21 -6.21 -47.79
N SER A 43 -38.94 -5.80 -47.77
CA SER A 43 -37.85 -6.57 -47.16
C SER A 43 -38.12 -6.93 -45.70
N ALA A 44 -38.69 -6.03 -44.90
CA ALA A 44 -39.03 -6.30 -43.50
C ALA A 44 -40.14 -7.38 -43.38
N LEU A 45 -41.13 -7.31 -44.27
CA LEU A 45 -42.24 -8.26 -44.33
C LEU A 45 -41.82 -9.66 -44.84
N LEU A 46 -40.78 -9.72 -45.65
CA LEU A 46 -40.34 -10.93 -46.35
C LEU A 46 -39.19 -11.68 -45.66
N ALA A 47 -38.43 -10.99 -44.80
CA ALA A 47 -37.20 -11.53 -44.20
C ALA A 47 -37.44 -12.40 -42.96
N ASP A 48 -38.53 -12.18 -42.22
CA ASP A 48 -38.72 -12.81 -40.91
C ASP A 48 -40.18 -13.27 -40.76
N LEU A 49 -40.47 -14.47 -41.27
CA LEU A 49 -41.79 -15.08 -41.13
C LEU A 49 -42.00 -15.53 -39.68
N ILE A 50 -43.17 -15.23 -39.12
CA ILE A 50 -43.61 -15.81 -37.86
C ILE A 50 -43.61 -17.33 -38.01
N GLY A 51 -42.73 -17.98 -37.25
CA GLY A 51 -42.50 -19.43 -37.29
C GLY A 51 -43.18 -20.16 -36.14
N PRO A 52 -43.42 -21.48 -36.28
CA PRO A 52 -43.97 -22.33 -35.23
C PRO A 52 -43.09 -22.31 -33.97
N ALA A 53 -43.70 -22.52 -32.81
CA ALA A 53 -42.96 -22.71 -31.58
C ALA A 53 -42.06 -23.95 -31.67
N GLY A 54 -40.75 -23.75 -31.40
CA GLY A 54 -39.74 -24.80 -31.27
C GLY A 54 -39.75 -25.50 -29.91
N ALA A 55 -38.60 -26.08 -29.53
CA ALA A 55 -38.43 -26.61 -28.18
C ALA A 55 -38.30 -25.44 -27.19
N PRO A 56 -39.03 -25.45 -26.06
CA PRO A 56 -39.03 -24.33 -25.11
C PRO A 56 -37.60 -24.07 -24.61
N GLN A 57 -37.16 -22.82 -24.69
CA GLN A 57 -35.76 -22.45 -24.44
C GLN A 57 -35.51 -22.01 -22.99
N ALA A 58 -36.54 -21.48 -22.31
CA ALA A 58 -36.50 -21.12 -20.89
C ALA A 58 -37.94 -20.97 -20.32
N ALA A 59 -38.08 -20.91 -18.98
CA ALA A 59 -39.29 -20.36 -18.37
C ALA A 59 -39.32 -18.84 -18.63
N ILE A 60 -40.50 -18.26 -18.87
CA ILE A 60 -40.62 -16.79 -18.84
C ILE A 60 -40.20 -16.36 -17.43
N ILE A 61 -39.18 -15.51 -17.35
CA ILE A 61 -38.82 -14.85 -16.10
C ILE A 61 -39.95 -13.85 -15.86
N ASN A 62 -40.84 -14.14 -14.90
CA ASN A 62 -41.90 -13.21 -14.50
C ASN A 62 -41.26 -11.88 -14.04
N GLY A 63 -41.79 -10.76 -14.52
CA GLY A 63 -41.48 -9.42 -14.02
C GLY A 63 -40.15 -8.83 -14.52
N SER A 64 -40.27 -7.64 -15.13
CA SER A 64 -39.28 -6.67 -15.65
C SER A 64 -37.97 -7.22 -16.26
N PHE A 65 -37.69 -6.76 -17.49
CA PHE A 65 -36.65 -7.25 -18.40
C PHE A 65 -35.19 -7.07 -17.93
N GLY A 66 -34.95 -6.67 -16.67
CA GLY A 66 -33.62 -6.51 -16.08
C GLY A 66 -32.76 -5.42 -16.74
N VAL A 67 -31.66 -5.03 -16.10
CA VAL A 67 -30.77 -3.98 -16.62
C VAL A 67 -29.78 -4.52 -17.67
N SER A 68 -29.59 -5.85 -17.77
CA SER A 68 -28.51 -6.47 -18.54
C SER A 68 -28.90 -7.61 -19.51
N ASP A 69 -30.18 -7.92 -19.70
CA ASP A 69 -30.57 -9.31 -20.01
C ASP A 69 -30.82 -9.61 -21.50
N ALA A 70 -30.09 -8.96 -22.41
CA ALA A 70 -30.21 -9.25 -23.84
C ALA A 70 -29.78 -10.69 -24.22
N ASN A 71 -28.96 -11.36 -23.39
CA ASN A 71 -28.38 -12.68 -23.71
C ASN A 71 -28.69 -13.80 -22.71
N THR A 72 -29.49 -13.55 -21.66
CA THR A 72 -29.75 -14.52 -20.57
C THR A 72 -31.23 -14.89 -20.39
N SER A 73 -32.14 -14.25 -21.12
CA SER A 73 -33.59 -14.31 -20.89
C SER A 73 -34.37 -15.17 -21.88
N GLY A 74 -33.72 -15.79 -22.88
CA GLY A 74 -34.39 -16.56 -23.92
C GLY A 74 -35.16 -15.71 -24.95
N TRP A 75 -35.07 -14.37 -24.84
CA TRP A 75 -35.58 -13.44 -25.85
C TRP A 75 -34.65 -13.40 -27.07
N ILE A 76 -35.26 -13.40 -28.26
CA ILE A 76 -34.60 -13.20 -29.55
C ILE A 76 -35.09 -11.87 -30.10
N VAL A 77 -34.20 -10.89 -30.17
CA VAL A 77 -34.48 -9.55 -30.70
C VAL A 77 -33.85 -9.35 -32.09
N THR A 78 -34.57 -8.74 -33.02
CA THR A 78 -34.11 -8.41 -34.37
C THR A 78 -34.50 -6.97 -34.75
N GLY A 79 -33.77 -6.39 -35.70
CA GLY A 79 -33.97 -4.98 -36.10
C GLY A 79 -33.59 -4.02 -34.97
N GLY A 80 -34.40 -2.97 -34.77
CA GLY A 80 -34.21 -1.96 -33.73
C GLY A 80 -34.75 -2.33 -32.35
N ALA A 81 -35.02 -3.61 -32.11
CA ALA A 81 -35.44 -4.12 -30.81
C ALA A 81 -34.24 -4.25 -29.85
N GLY A 82 -34.42 -3.88 -28.59
CA GLY A 82 -33.40 -4.00 -27.56
C GLY A 82 -34.00 -4.15 -26.17
N ILE A 83 -33.29 -4.86 -25.30
CA ILE A 83 -33.65 -5.04 -23.89
C ILE A 83 -32.60 -4.32 -23.05
N GLY A 84 -33.06 -3.48 -22.12
CA GLY A 84 -32.20 -2.76 -21.20
C GLY A 84 -33.01 -1.83 -20.30
N SER A 85 -32.41 -1.41 -19.18
CA SER A 85 -33.08 -0.52 -18.21
C SER A 85 -34.44 -1.05 -17.73
N GLY A 86 -34.58 -2.37 -17.60
CA GLY A 86 -35.81 -3.00 -17.10
C GLY A 86 -36.94 -3.14 -18.13
N VAL A 87 -36.76 -2.71 -19.38
CA VAL A 87 -37.82 -2.73 -20.41
C VAL A 87 -37.36 -3.35 -21.73
N LEU A 88 -38.30 -3.86 -22.51
CA LEU A 88 -38.13 -4.18 -23.92
C LEU A 88 -38.53 -2.97 -24.76
N THR A 89 -37.60 -2.43 -25.54
CA THR A 89 -37.86 -1.31 -26.45
C THR A 89 -37.80 -1.79 -27.89
N LEU A 90 -38.88 -1.56 -28.64
CA LEU A 90 -38.93 -1.72 -30.09
C LEU A 90 -38.77 -0.35 -30.72
N ASN A 91 -37.66 -0.11 -31.42
CA ASN A 91 -37.45 1.12 -32.18
C ASN A 91 -37.50 0.84 -33.68
N GLU A 92 -38.20 1.69 -34.41
CA GLU A 92 -38.11 1.67 -35.86
C GLU A 92 -36.71 2.17 -36.28
N SER A 93 -35.93 1.26 -36.86
CA SER A 93 -34.62 1.55 -37.46
C SER A 93 -34.72 1.46 -38.99
N ASP A 94 -33.87 2.20 -39.70
CA ASP A 94 -33.73 2.33 -41.17
C ASP A 94 -34.49 1.34 -42.09
N ARG A 95 -35.83 1.38 -42.05
CA ARG A 95 -36.76 0.56 -42.85
C ARG A 95 -36.69 -0.95 -42.56
N SER A 96 -36.31 -1.32 -41.33
CA SER A 96 -36.43 -2.68 -40.81
C SER A 96 -37.42 -2.70 -39.64
N GLY A 97 -38.32 -3.70 -39.61
CA GLY A 97 -39.19 -3.90 -38.45
C GLY A 97 -38.36 -4.27 -37.23
N ALA A 98 -38.76 -3.80 -36.05
CA ALA A 98 -38.18 -4.24 -34.79
C ALA A 98 -39.04 -5.36 -34.21
N ARG A 99 -38.41 -6.47 -33.87
CA ARG A 99 -39.10 -7.65 -33.35
C ARG A 99 -38.41 -8.18 -32.11
N ALA A 100 -39.20 -8.62 -31.15
CA ALA A 100 -38.76 -9.44 -30.04
C ALA A 100 -39.62 -10.71 -29.97
N SER A 101 -39.00 -11.85 -29.74
CA SER A 101 -39.72 -13.11 -29.62
C SER A 101 -39.16 -14.00 -28.51
N GLN A 102 -39.99 -14.86 -27.95
CA GLN A 102 -39.58 -15.80 -26.90
C GLN A 102 -40.41 -17.09 -26.99
N GLU A 103 -39.78 -18.24 -26.76
CA GLU A 103 -40.42 -19.56 -26.74
C GLU A 103 -40.57 -20.07 -25.31
N PHE A 104 -41.77 -20.48 -24.93
CA PHE A 104 -42.09 -20.96 -23.58
C PHE A 104 -43.15 -22.07 -23.59
N SER A 105 -43.32 -22.72 -22.44
CA SER A 105 -44.44 -23.62 -22.18
C SER A 105 -45.39 -22.99 -21.16
N ILE A 106 -46.71 -23.12 -21.38
CA ILE A 106 -47.72 -22.58 -20.44
C ILE A 106 -47.52 -23.20 -19.04
N PRO A 107 -47.32 -22.40 -17.97
CA PRO A 107 -47.20 -22.91 -16.61
C PRO A 107 -48.46 -23.63 -16.13
N GLN A 108 -48.34 -24.42 -15.06
CA GLN A 108 -49.52 -24.94 -14.38
C GLN A 108 -50.38 -23.77 -13.86
N ASN A 109 -51.69 -23.93 -13.97
CA ASN A 109 -52.70 -22.97 -13.49
C ASN A 109 -52.67 -21.59 -14.18
N ALA A 110 -51.96 -21.38 -15.28
CA ALA A 110 -51.98 -20.11 -15.99
C ALA A 110 -53.37 -19.78 -16.55
N LEU A 111 -53.89 -18.61 -16.18
CA LEU A 111 -55.16 -18.03 -16.64
C LEU A 111 -54.93 -17.02 -17.76
N ALA A 112 -53.85 -16.24 -17.72
CA ALA A 112 -53.53 -15.26 -18.76
C ALA A 112 -52.01 -15.02 -18.88
N LEU A 113 -51.59 -14.46 -20.02
CA LEU A 113 -50.29 -13.81 -20.20
C LEU A 113 -50.55 -12.29 -20.19
N ARG A 114 -49.90 -11.57 -19.28
CA ARG A 114 -50.00 -10.13 -19.13
C ARG A 114 -48.71 -9.47 -19.62
N PHE A 115 -48.82 -8.26 -20.16
CA PHE A 115 -47.71 -7.32 -20.34
C PHE A 115 -48.23 -5.88 -20.32
N THR A 116 -47.34 -4.93 -20.06
CA THR A 116 -47.64 -3.50 -20.06
C THR A 116 -46.98 -2.81 -21.25
N ILE A 117 -47.74 -2.07 -22.03
CA ILE A 117 -47.19 -1.09 -22.98
C ILE A 117 -46.96 0.20 -22.17
N LYS A 118 -45.73 0.47 -21.73
CA LYS A 118 -45.39 1.66 -20.92
C LYS A 118 -45.45 2.97 -21.71
N GLY A 119 -45.19 2.90 -23.01
CA GLY A 119 -45.30 4.04 -23.91
C GLY A 119 -45.24 3.60 -25.36
N ALA A 120 -45.95 4.30 -26.23
CA ALA A 120 -45.97 4.04 -27.66
C ALA A 120 -46.13 5.33 -28.43
N ARG A 121 -45.05 5.76 -29.10
CA ARG A 121 -45.08 6.90 -30.01
C ARG A 121 -44.94 6.37 -31.42
N PHE A 122 -45.90 6.69 -32.28
CA PHE A 122 -45.84 6.32 -33.69
C PHE A 122 -45.53 7.54 -34.56
N GLY A 123 -44.71 7.36 -35.59
CA GLY A 123 -44.38 8.40 -36.55
C GLY A 123 -45.57 8.77 -37.45
N ASP A 124 -45.95 10.04 -37.47
CA ASP A 124 -47.04 10.54 -38.31
C ASP A 124 -46.62 10.66 -39.78
N ARG A 125 -47.38 10.05 -40.70
CA ARG A 125 -47.25 10.26 -42.15
C ARG A 125 -48.60 10.66 -42.76
N SER A 126 -48.59 11.66 -43.64
CA SER A 126 -49.81 12.19 -44.29
C SER A 126 -50.27 11.40 -45.51
N GLN A 127 -49.44 10.48 -46.02
CA GLN A 127 -49.69 9.65 -47.20
C GLN A 127 -49.02 8.27 -47.02
N GLY A 128 -49.73 7.19 -47.36
CA GLY A 128 -49.22 5.82 -47.31
C GLY A 128 -49.46 5.10 -45.97
N PRO A 129 -48.92 3.88 -45.80
CA PRO A 129 -49.10 3.16 -44.56
C PRO A 129 -48.28 3.68 -43.38
N GLY A 130 -48.95 4.21 -42.34
CA GLY A 130 -48.34 4.42 -41.01
C GLY A 130 -48.02 3.12 -40.27
N ASP A 131 -47.19 3.26 -39.24
CA ASP A 131 -46.63 2.19 -38.42
C ASP A 131 -47.69 1.46 -37.60
N ALA A 132 -47.34 0.25 -37.16
CA ALA A 132 -48.19 -0.54 -36.28
C ALA A 132 -47.37 -1.36 -35.28
N PHE A 133 -47.91 -1.50 -34.08
CA PHE A 133 -47.44 -2.44 -33.08
C PHE A 133 -48.32 -3.68 -33.08
N GLU A 134 -47.71 -4.86 -32.96
CA GLU A 134 -48.41 -6.12 -32.92
C GLU A 134 -47.88 -7.06 -31.83
N PHE A 135 -48.81 -7.84 -31.29
CA PHE A 135 -48.51 -8.94 -30.38
C PHE A 135 -49.19 -10.22 -30.87
N ALA A 136 -48.43 -11.33 -30.87
CA ALA A 136 -48.90 -12.63 -31.29
C ALA A 136 -48.42 -13.75 -30.38
N LEU A 137 -49.25 -14.78 -30.21
CA LEU A 137 -48.88 -16.06 -29.63
C LEU A 137 -49.10 -17.17 -30.66
N ILE A 138 -48.06 -17.93 -30.95
CA ILE A 138 -48.04 -18.89 -32.04
C ILE A 138 -47.80 -20.28 -31.47
N GLY A 139 -48.67 -21.23 -31.82
CA GLY A 139 -48.53 -22.62 -31.43
C GLY A 139 -47.42 -23.35 -32.20
N SER A 140 -47.10 -24.56 -31.77
CA SER A 140 -46.16 -25.45 -32.47
C SER A 140 -46.66 -25.90 -33.85
N ASP A 141 -47.96 -25.76 -34.14
CA ASP A 141 -48.54 -25.99 -35.47
C ASP A 141 -48.37 -24.78 -36.41
N GLY A 142 -47.71 -23.71 -35.95
CA GLY A 142 -47.49 -22.48 -36.71
C GLY A 142 -48.74 -21.61 -36.82
N LYS A 143 -49.80 -21.91 -36.06
CA LYS A 143 -51.03 -21.13 -36.07
C LYS A 143 -51.09 -20.18 -34.87
N PRO A 144 -51.72 -19.00 -35.04
CA PRO A 144 -51.98 -18.11 -33.94
C PRO A 144 -52.97 -18.72 -32.95
N ILE A 145 -52.68 -18.54 -31.67
CA ILE A 145 -53.61 -18.81 -30.59
C ILE A 145 -54.63 -17.67 -30.57
N ALA A 146 -55.84 -18.00 -31.03
CA ALA A 146 -57.00 -17.12 -31.24
C ALA A 146 -56.76 -15.85 -32.10
N ALA A 147 -57.26 -15.90 -33.35
CA ALA A 147 -57.32 -14.79 -34.31
C ALA A 147 -58.78 -14.40 -34.63
N ASP A 148 -59.68 -14.61 -33.67
CA ASP A 148 -61.12 -14.51 -33.81
C ASP A 148 -61.54 -13.02 -33.74
N GLY A 149 -61.30 -12.27 -34.80
CA GLY A 149 -61.64 -10.84 -34.86
C GLY A 149 -60.80 -10.07 -35.87
N LEU A 150 -59.57 -10.53 -36.11
CA LEU A 150 -58.69 -10.00 -37.13
C LEU A 150 -58.64 -11.00 -38.30
N SER A 151 -59.71 -11.02 -39.10
CA SER A 151 -59.77 -11.91 -40.27
C SER A 151 -58.53 -11.69 -41.15
N LYS A 152 -57.61 -12.66 -41.25
CA LYS A 152 -56.36 -12.63 -42.04
C LYS A 152 -55.15 -11.93 -41.40
N THR A 153 -54.92 -12.07 -40.10
CA THR A 153 -53.61 -11.80 -39.46
C THR A 153 -53.27 -12.95 -38.51
N ASP A 154 -52.00 -13.09 -38.13
CA ASP A 154 -51.51 -13.94 -37.05
C ASP A 154 -51.30 -13.18 -35.72
N ALA A 155 -51.45 -11.86 -35.74
CA ALA A 155 -51.52 -11.04 -34.53
C ALA A 155 -52.80 -11.29 -33.71
N ALA A 156 -52.64 -11.36 -32.39
CA ALA A 156 -53.73 -11.30 -31.44
C ALA A 156 -54.10 -9.85 -31.07
N LEU A 157 -53.10 -8.94 -31.08
CA LEU A 157 -53.27 -7.50 -30.90
C LEU A 157 -52.58 -6.76 -32.03
N ASN A 158 -53.23 -5.71 -32.53
CA ASN A 158 -52.67 -4.80 -33.52
C ASN A 158 -53.09 -3.36 -33.16
N ILE A 159 -52.11 -2.47 -33.03
CA ILE A 159 -52.30 -1.06 -32.72
C ILE A 159 -51.73 -0.24 -33.87
N GLN A 160 -52.57 0.58 -34.48
CA GLN A 160 -52.19 1.43 -35.61
C GLN A 160 -51.53 2.73 -35.16
N SER A 161 -50.80 3.39 -36.07
CA SER A 161 -50.11 4.68 -35.85
C SER A 161 -50.97 5.78 -35.20
N ASP A 162 -52.28 5.77 -35.40
CA ASP A 162 -53.19 6.76 -34.80
C ASP A 162 -53.73 6.33 -33.42
N GLY A 163 -53.16 5.28 -32.83
CA GLY A 163 -53.56 4.67 -31.56
C GLY A 163 -54.77 3.74 -31.64
N THR A 164 -55.37 3.53 -32.82
CA THR A 164 -56.53 2.63 -32.95
C THR A 164 -56.14 1.19 -32.66
N VAL A 165 -56.90 0.54 -31.78
CA VAL A 165 -56.64 -0.83 -31.31
C VAL A 165 -57.58 -1.83 -31.98
N PHE A 166 -57.01 -2.93 -32.47
CA PHE A 166 -57.73 -4.12 -32.90
C PHE A 166 -57.20 -5.33 -32.13
N ALA A 167 -58.08 -6.02 -31.41
CA ALA A 167 -57.69 -7.13 -30.55
C ALA A 167 -58.57 -8.36 -30.78
N SER A 168 -58.03 -9.55 -30.53
CA SER A 168 -58.79 -10.79 -30.50
C SER A 168 -59.74 -10.81 -29.31
N SER A 169 -60.74 -11.70 -29.35
CA SER A 169 -61.67 -11.90 -28.23
C SER A 169 -61.00 -12.38 -26.93
N ARG A 170 -59.76 -12.87 -27.01
CA ARG A 170 -58.95 -13.29 -25.86
C ARG A 170 -58.15 -12.16 -25.23
N ILE A 171 -58.15 -10.97 -25.82
CA ILE A 171 -57.40 -9.84 -25.28
C ILE A 171 -58.31 -8.93 -24.50
N ARG A 172 -57.86 -8.61 -23.28
CA ARG A 172 -58.38 -7.51 -22.48
C ARG A 172 -57.31 -6.41 -22.42
N LEU A 173 -57.70 -5.19 -22.72
CA LEU A 173 -56.86 -4.01 -22.52
C LEU A 173 -57.44 -3.12 -21.42
N THR A 174 -56.56 -2.63 -20.54
CA THR A 174 -56.90 -1.68 -19.47
C THR A 174 -55.98 -0.47 -19.58
N GLY A 175 -56.53 0.75 -19.50
CA GLY A 175 -55.75 2.00 -19.63
C GLY A 175 -55.88 2.73 -20.98
N LEU A 176 -56.73 2.25 -21.88
CA LEU A 176 -57.07 2.98 -23.12
C LEU A 176 -57.71 4.34 -22.82
N ASP A 177 -57.56 5.28 -23.75
CA ASP A 177 -58.17 6.60 -23.64
C ASP A 177 -59.71 6.54 -23.74
N GLN A 178 -60.37 7.69 -23.55
CA GLN A 178 -61.83 7.81 -23.62
C GLN A 178 -62.45 7.40 -24.97
N ASN A 179 -61.65 7.32 -26.04
CA ASN A 179 -62.06 6.89 -27.38
C ASN A 179 -61.70 5.41 -27.65
N GLY A 180 -61.13 4.70 -26.68
CA GLY A 180 -60.64 3.33 -26.84
C GLY A 180 -59.34 3.23 -27.64
N LYS A 181 -58.55 4.31 -27.71
CA LYS A 181 -57.24 4.36 -28.36
C LYS A 181 -56.10 4.19 -27.35
N LEU A 182 -54.96 3.72 -27.82
CA LEU A 182 -53.74 3.66 -27.04
C LEU A 182 -53.22 5.10 -26.79
N PRO A 183 -53.11 5.55 -25.53
CA PRO A 183 -52.49 6.83 -25.21
C PRO A 183 -50.96 6.74 -25.43
N PRO A 184 -50.31 7.78 -26.01
CA PRO A 184 -48.88 7.69 -26.33
C PRO A 184 -47.95 7.56 -25.12
N ASP A 185 -48.33 8.20 -24.01
CA ASP A 185 -47.47 8.45 -22.85
C ASP A 185 -48.05 7.92 -21.54
N ALA A 186 -49.07 7.07 -21.62
CA ALA A 186 -49.68 6.43 -20.45
C ALA A 186 -49.66 4.91 -20.61
N PRO A 187 -49.44 4.17 -19.53
CA PRO A 187 -49.33 2.73 -19.58
C PRO A 187 -50.66 2.08 -19.93
N VAL A 188 -50.62 1.04 -20.77
CA VAL A 188 -51.77 0.17 -21.06
C VAL A 188 -51.40 -1.27 -20.81
N THR A 189 -52.15 -1.90 -19.91
CA THR A 189 -52.01 -3.32 -19.58
C THR A 189 -52.76 -4.15 -20.61
N VAL A 190 -52.10 -5.16 -21.15
CA VAL A 190 -52.65 -6.14 -22.08
C VAL A 190 -52.65 -7.50 -21.39
N GLU A 191 -53.81 -8.14 -21.31
CA GLU A 191 -53.95 -9.51 -20.82
C GLU A 191 -54.50 -10.39 -21.94
N PHE A 192 -53.76 -11.44 -22.29
CA PHE A 192 -54.19 -12.48 -23.20
C PHE A 192 -54.69 -13.70 -22.40
N ASP A 193 -55.98 -14.01 -22.52
CA ASP A 193 -56.65 -15.12 -21.87
C ASP A 193 -56.13 -16.48 -22.37
N LEU A 194 -55.46 -17.22 -21.48
CA LEU A 194 -54.94 -18.57 -21.72
C LEU A 194 -55.91 -19.68 -21.29
N THR A 195 -57.09 -19.33 -20.76
CA THR A 195 -58.04 -20.33 -20.28
C THR A 195 -58.45 -21.30 -21.40
N GLY A 196 -58.53 -22.57 -21.03
CA GLY A 196 -58.83 -23.68 -21.94
C GLY A 196 -57.63 -24.17 -22.77
N ILE A 197 -56.44 -23.56 -22.65
CA ILE A 197 -55.21 -24.09 -23.25
C ILE A 197 -54.47 -24.95 -22.22
N PRO A 198 -54.11 -26.21 -22.54
CA PRO A 198 -53.45 -27.08 -21.57
C PRO A 198 -52.09 -26.54 -21.07
N ALA A 199 -51.81 -26.68 -19.78
CA ALA A 199 -50.47 -26.46 -19.25
C ALA A 199 -49.44 -27.35 -19.98
N GLY A 200 -48.22 -26.84 -20.14
CA GLY A 200 -47.16 -27.49 -20.91
C GLY A 200 -47.26 -27.30 -22.43
N THR A 201 -48.32 -26.65 -22.93
CA THR A 201 -48.42 -26.31 -24.37
C THR A 201 -47.29 -25.34 -24.75
N PRO A 202 -46.44 -25.69 -25.74
CA PRO A 202 -45.38 -24.80 -26.20
C PRO A 202 -45.97 -23.68 -27.08
N LEU A 203 -45.62 -22.45 -26.76
CA LEU A 203 -46.00 -21.24 -27.48
C LEU A 203 -44.77 -20.40 -27.81
N LYS A 204 -44.89 -19.60 -28.86
CA LYS A 204 -43.93 -18.56 -29.20
C LYS A 204 -44.60 -17.20 -29.21
N LEU A 205 -44.08 -16.31 -28.38
CA LEU A 205 -44.48 -14.91 -28.26
C LEU A 205 -43.73 -14.05 -29.25
N TYR A 206 -44.44 -13.12 -29.86
CA TYR A 206 -43.89 -12.08 -30.73
C TYR A 206 -44.43 -10.71 -30.30
N PHE A 207 -43.51 -9.75 -30.26
CA PHE A 207 -43.78 -8.33 -30.23
C PHE A 207 -43.12 -7.68 -31.44
N ASP A 208 -43.92 -7.07 -32.30
CA ASP A 208 -43.48 -6.52 -33.57
C ASP A 208 -43.83 -5.04 -33.67
N LEU A 209 -42.86 -4.23 -34.08
CA LEU A 209 -43.08 -2.87 -34.55
C LEU A 209 -42.82 -2.85 -36.06
N LEU A 210 -43.90 -2.75 -36.82
CA LEU A 210 -43.88 -2.67 -38.27
C LEU A 210 -43.69 -1.23 -38.73
N GLY A 211 -42.48 -0.92 -39.21
CA GLY A 211 -42.08 0.38 -39.76
C GLY A 211 -42.49 0.55 -41.23
N PHE A 212 -43.69 1.08 -41.48
CA PHE A 212 -44.17 1.45 -42.81
C PHE A 212 -44.15 2.98 -43.05
N GLY A 213 -44.01 3.74 -41.97
CA GLY A 213 -44.20 5.18 -41.82
C GLY A 213 -42.90 5.97 -41.85
N ALA A 214 -42.86 7.06 -41.07
CA ALA A 214 -41.68 7.90 -40.93
C ALA A 214 -40.88 7.44 -39.72
N LEU A 215 -39.55 7.32 -39.88
CA LEU A 215 -38.65 6.90 -38.81
C LEU A 215 -38.92 7.64 -37.50
N GLY A 216 -38.93 6.88 -36.40
CA GLY A 216 -39.05 7.41 -35.05
C GLY A 216 -40.16 6.76 -34.22
N SER A 217 -40.87 5.77 -34.76
CA SER A 217 -41.78 4.96 -33.95
C SER A 217 -41.03 4.19 -32.87
N GLN A 218 -41.57 4.20 -31.66
CA GLN A 218 -41.05 3.49 -30.50
C GLN A 218 -42.19 2.90 -29.68
N VAL A 219 -42.02 1.64 -29.26
CA VAL A 219 -42.90 0.98 -28.29
C VAL A 219 -42.04 0.44 -27.16
N ILE A 220 -42.43 0.76 -25.93
CA ILE A 220 -41.77 0.31 -24.70
C ILE A 220 -42.71 -0.68 -24.02
N ILE A 221 -42.22 -1.90 -23.80
CA ILE A 221 -42.95 -3.02 -23.21
C ILE A 221 -42.28 -3.40 -21.90
N ASP A 222 -43.10 -3.67 -20.90
CA ASP A 222 -42.69 -4.14 -19.59
C ASP A 222 -43.63 -5.24 -19.06
N ASP A 223 -43.29 -5.82 -17.91
CA ASP A 223 -44.16 -6.68 -17.10
C ASP A 223 -44.73 -7.90 -17.82
N VAL A 224 -43.94 -8.56 -18.67
CA VAL A 224 -44.37 -9.80 -19.33
C VAL A 224 -44.43 -10.93 -18.28
N GLU A 225 -45.64 -11.33 -17.89
CA GLU A 225 -45.86 -12.28 -16.80
C GLU A 225 -47.08 -13.20 -17.01
N PHE A 226 -47.14 -14.32 -16.29
CA PHE A 226 -48.34 -15.16 -16.24
C PHE A 226 -49.23 -14.85 -15.04
N VAL A 227 -50.53 -14.68 -15.29
CA VAL A 227 -51.58 -14.67 -14.25
C VAL A 227 -52.02 -16.11 -13.97
N THR A 228 -52.13 -16.56 -12.72
CA THR A 228 -52.44 -17.97 -12.38
C THR A 228 -53.65 -18.18 -11.42
N GLU A 229 -54.32 -19.34 -11.50
CA GLU A 229 -55.47 -19.70 -10.66
C GLU A 229 -55.03 -20.00 -9.22
N GLY A 230 -55.71 -19.38 -8.25
CA GLY A 230 -55.29 -19.32 -6.84
C GLY A 230 -54.73 -17.93 -6.45
N GLN A 231 -54.44 -17.09 -7.44
CA GLN A 231 -54.00 -15.69 -7.31
C GLN A 231 -54.53 -14.86 -8.51
N PRO A 232 -55.86 -14.63 -8.66
CA PRO A 232 -56.34 -13.74 -9.70
C PRO A 232 -56.10 -12.30 -9.28
N GLY A 233 -54.98 -11.71 -9.68
CA GLY A 233 -54.66 -10.31 -9.46
C GLY A 233 -53.20 -10.02 -9.11
N ASN A 234 -52.45 -10.99 -8.55
CA ASN A 234 -51.10 -10.75 -8.03
C ASN A 234 -50.09 -10.39 -9.13
N HIS A 235 -49.53 -9.19 -9.05
CA HIS A 235 -48.45 -8.64 -9.84
C HIS A 235 -47.14 -8.97 -9.14
N ALA A 236 -46.08 -9.20 -9.91
CA ALA A 236 -44.76 -9.29 -9.28
C ALA A 236 -44.37 -7.94 -8.66
N PRO A 237 -43.73 -7.95 -7.47
CA PRO A 237 -43.14 -6.74 -6.94
C PRO A 237 -42.05 -6.22 -7.90
N ILE A 238 -41.81 -4.91 -7.88
CA ILE A 238 -40.77 -4.24 -8.68
C ILE A 238 -39.68 -3.79 -7.71
N ALA A 239 -38.46 -4.30 -7.92
CA ALA A 239 -37.28 -3.88 -7.16
C ALA A 239 -36.56 -2.74 -7.88
N SER A 240 -36.17 -1.70 -7.16
CA SER A 240 -35.45 -0.53 -7.69
C SER A 240 -34.01 -0.49 -7.18
N ASP A 241 -33.08 0.00 -8.00
CA ASP A 241 -31.67 0.10 -7.58
C ASP A 241 -31.50 1.05 -6.39
N ASP A 242 -30.55 0.73 -5.51
CA ASP A 242 -30.21 1.50 -4.32
C ASP A 242 -28.76 2.00 -4.37
N GLU A 243 -28.48 3.02 -3.57
CA GLU A 243 -27.13 3.52 -3.34
C GLU A 243 -26.87 3.73 -1.85
N ALA A 244 -25.65 3.41 -1.40
CA ALA A 244 -25.19 3.73 -0.06
C ALA A 244 -23.70 4.09 -0.01
N THR A 245 -23.33 4.82 1.02
CA THR A 245 -21.93 5.20 1.30
C THR A 245 -21.57 4.81 2.72
N VAL A 246 -20.38 4.26 2.90
CA VAL A 246 -19.87 3.83 4.21
C VAL A 246 -18.36 4.08 4.28
N ALA A 247 -17.83 4.29 5.47
CA ALA A 247 -16.40 4.27 5.72
C ALA A 247 -15.85 2.83 5.69
N GLU A 248 -14.59 2.62 5.29
CA GLU A 248 -14.00 1.28 5.20
C GLU A 248 -13.92 0.53 6.55
N ASP A 249 -13.87 1.27 7.67
CA ASP A 249 -13.93 0.72 9.04
C ASP A 249 -15.34 0.59 9.61
N GLY A 250 -16.36 0.81 8.78
CA GLY A 250 -17.75 0.92 9.20
C GLY A 250 -18.65 -0.19 8.67
N SER A 251 -19.94 -0.03 8.97
CA SER A 251 -21.01 -0.75 8.31
C SER A 251 -22.18 0.19 8.05
N VAL A 252 -23.03 -0.18 7.09
CA VAL A 252 -24.24 0.59 6.75
C VAL A 252 -25.43 -0.36 6.58
N ASP A 253 -26.56 0.04 7.16
CA ASP A 253 -27.85 -0.63 6.97
C ASP A 253 -28.60 0.05 5.82
N ILE A 254 -28.98 -0.75 4.82
CA ILE A 254 -29.55 -0.29 3.56
C ILE A 254 -31.00 -0.78 3.51
N ALA A 255 -31.94 0.16 3.54
CA ALA A 255 -33.37 -0.12 3.52
C ALA A 255 -33.87 -0.30 2.07
N VAL A 256 -33.46 -1.40 1.43
CA VAL A 256 -33.74 -1.67 0.01
C VAL A 256 -35.24 -1.71 -0.34
N LEU A 257 -36.10 -2.00 0.63
CA LEU A 257 -37.55 -1.99 0.40
C LEU A 257 -38.17 -0.57 0.32
N ALA A 258 -37.39 0.50 0.55
CA ALA A 258 -37.93 1.85 0.67
C ALA A 258 -38.41 2.46 -0.66
N ASN A 259 -37.83 2.00 -1.77
CA ASN A 259 -38.14 2.40 -3.16
C ASN A 259 -38.75 1.24 -3.98
N ASP A 260 -38.84 0.03 -3.42
CA ASP A 260 -39.51 -1.11 -4.01
C ASP A 260 -41.04 -0.98 -3.92
N THR A 261 -41.74 -1.48 -4.93
CA THR A 261 -43.21 -1.37 -5.00
C THR A 261 -43.86 -2.72 -5.27
N ASP A 262 -45.08 -2.87 -4.80
CA ASP A 262 -45.97 -3.96 -5.19
C ASP A 262 -47.37 -3.38 -5.49
N GLU A 263 -47.96 -3.75 -6.61
CA GLU A 263 -49.23 -3.20 -7.07
C GLU A 263 -50.43 -3.73 -6.27
N ASP A 264 -50.29 -4.92 -5.67
CA ASP A 264 -51.31 -5.53 -4.82
C ASP A 264 -51.26 -5.05 -3.36
N GLY A 265 -50.15 -4.39 -2.99
CA GLY A 265 -49.93 -3.85 -1.66
C GLY A 265 -49.48 -4.91 -0.65
N ASP A 266 -49.01 -6.06 -1.13
CA ASP A 266 -48.33 -7.05 -0.31
C ASP A 266 -46.99 -6.50 0.17
N THR A 267 -46.50 -7.04 1.30
CA THR A 267 -45.23 -6.60 1.88
C THR A 267 -44.08 -7.39 1.25
N PRO A 268 -43.19 -6.76 0.45
CA PRO A 268 -42.12 -7.48 -0.19
C PRO A 268 -41.08 -7.95 0.83
N THR A 269 -40.50 -9.11 0.57
CA THR A 269 -39.43 -9.72 1.38
C THR A 269 -38.19 -9.87 0.50
N PRO A 270 -37.05 -9.23 0.84
CA PRO A 270 -35.85 -9.28 0.02
C PRO A 270 -35.07 -10.58 0.24
N SER A 271 -34.31 -10.93 -0.78
CA SER A 271 -33.35 -12.04 -0.78
C SER A 271 -32.14 -11.64 -1.62
N LEU A 272 -30.96 -12.05 -1.14
CA LEU A 272 -29.70 -11.77 -1.82
C LEU A 272 -29.56 -12.67 -3.07
N VAL A 273 -29.11 -12.08 -4.18
CA VAL A 273 -28.87 -12.78 -5.45
C VAL A 273 -27.38 -13.00 -5.66
N ALA A 274 -26.56 -11.96 -5.50
CA ALA A 274 -25.11 -12.03 -5.60
C ALA A 274 -24.45 -11.22 -4.48
N GLU A 275 -23.42 -11.82 -3.86
CA GLU A 275 -22.58 -11.15 -2.85
C GLU A 275 -21.70 -10.06 -3.48
N PRO A 276 -21.31 -9.04 -2.72
CA PRO A 276 -20.32 -8.07 -3.16
C PRO A 276 -18.92 -8.68 -3.24
N ALA A 277 -18.03 -8.05 -4.01
CA ALA A 277 -16.67 -8.55 -4.20
C ALA A 277 -15.75 -8.19 -3.03
N ASN A 278 -15.99 -7.04 -2.39
CA ASN A 278 -15.07 -6.43 -1.42
C ASN A 278 -15.72 -6.13 -0.06
N GLY A 279 -16.76 -6.88 0.29
CA GLY A 279 -17.36 -6.84 1.61
C GLY A 279 -18.19 -8.07 1.90
N THR A 280 -19.04 -7.96 2.91
CA THR A 280 -20.03 -8.97 3.27
C THR A 280 -21.38 -8.30 3.44
N VAL A 281 -22.45 -8.99 3.03
CA VAL A 281 -23.82 -8.54 3.22
C VAL A 281 -24.56 -9.51 4.14
N THR A 282 -25.34 -8.97 5.07
CA THR A 282 -26.25 -9.74 5.92
C THR A 282 -27.66 -9.20 5.78
N LEU A 283 -28.63 -10.07 5.49
CA LEU A 283 -30.05 -9.72 5.49
C LEU A 283 -30.56 -9.63 6.94
N ASN A 284 -31.08 -8.47 7.32
CA ASN A 284 -31.61 -8.21 8.65
C ASN A 284 -33.08 -8.61 8.79
N PRO A 285 -33.54 -8.90 10.02
CA PRO A 285 -34.96 -8.92 10.34
C PRO A 285 -35.61 -7.59 9.95
N GLY A 286 -36.63 -7.63 9.09
CA GLY A 286 -37.30 -6.42 8.58
C GLY A 286 -36.90 -6.01 7.16
N GLY A 287 -35.99 -6.74 6.51
CA GLY A 287 -35.75 -6.63 5.07
C GLY A 287 -34.70 -5.59 4.65
N SER A 288 -33.93 -5.01 5.58
CA SER A 288 -32.73 -4.25 5.21
C SER A 288 -31.51 -5.16 5.05
N PHE A 289 -30.51 -4.70 4.31
CA PHE A 289 -29.21 -5.36 4.22
C PHE A 289 -28.15 -4.56 4.99
N THR A 290 -27.39 -5.20 5.87
CA THR A 290 -26.17 -4.61 6.43
C THR A 290 -24.99 -4.96 5.52
N TYR A 291 -24.30 -3.95 5.01
CA TYR A 291 -23.02 -4.11 4.30
C TYR A 291 -21.86 -3.72 5.22
N ALA A 292 -20.82 -4.55 5.23
CA ALA A 292 -19.53 -4.26 5.87
C ALA A 292 -18.40 -4.52 4.84
N PRO A 293 -17.55 -3.52 4.53
CA PRO A 293 -16.38 -3.70 3.67
C PRO A 293 -15.38 -4.72 4.24
N LYS A 294 -14.53 -5.26 3.36
CA LYS A 294 -13.30 -5.93 3.80
C LYS A 294 -12.38 -4.88 4.44
N PRO A 295 -11.56 -5.27 5.43
CA PRO A 295 -10.57 -4.36 6.01
C PRO A 295 -9.74 -3.68 4.92
N ASN A 296 -9.57 -2.36 5.03
CA ASN A 296 -8.70 -1.53 4.21
C ASN A 296 -9.09 -1.49 2.72
N PHE A 297 -10.36 -1.78 2.42
CA PHE A 297 -10.92 -1.60 1.09
C PHE A 297 -11.70 -0.29 1.00
N PHE A 298 -11.24 0.60 0.12
CA PHE A 298 -11.99 1.76 -0.33
C PHE A 298 -12.24 1.72 -1.84
N GLY A 299 -13.33 2.35 -2.28
CA GLY A 299 -13.75 2.37 -3.68
C GLY A 299 -15.16 1.85 -3.89
N ALA A 300 -15.46 1.46 -5.13
CA ALA A 300 -16.78 0.99 -5.52
C ALA A 300 -16.96 -0.52 -5.26
N ASP A 301 -18.09 -0.89 -4.69
CA ASP A 301 -18.54 -2.28 -4.56
C ASP A 301 -20.03 -2.37 -4.92
N SER A 302 -20.57 -3.56 -5.08
CA SER A 302 -21.99 -3.72 -5.40
C SER A 302 -22.46 -5.13 -5.10
N PHE A 303 -23.71 -5.27 -4.71
CA PHE A 303 -24.39 -6.56 -4.61
C PHE A 303 -25.77 -6.47 -5.27
N THR A 304 -26.39 -7.62 -5.56
CA THR A 304 -27.71 -7.64 -6.18
C THR A 304 -28.72 -8.42 -5.35
N TYR A 305 -29.99 -8.01 -5.41
CA TYR A 305 -31.08 -8.61 -4.65
C TYR A 305 -32.35 -8.72 -5.49
N ARG A 306 -33.32 -9.49 -4.99
CA ARG A 306 -34.71 -9.57 -5.47
C ARG A 306 -35.65 -9.55 -4.28
N VAL A 307 -36.88 -9.09 -4.47
CA VAL A 307 -37.94 -9.17 -3.47
C VAL A 307 -39.03 -10.16 -3.87
N SER A 308 -39.74 -10.69 -2.88
CA SER A 308 -40.89 -11.58 -3.06
C SER A 308 -42.05 -11.13 -2.19
N ASP A 309 -43.23 -11.07 -2.76
CA ASP A 309 -44.53 -10.87 -2.09
C ASP A 309 -45.04 -12.15 -1.39
N GLY A 310 -44.33 -13.29 -1.51
CA GLY A 310 -44.73 -14.61 -1.03
C GLY A 310 -45.39 -15.50 -2.09
N PHE A 311 -45.67 -14.97 -3.28
CA PHE A 311 -46.26 -15.67 -4.42
C PHE A 311 -45.32 -15.67 -5.64
N THR A 312 -44.68 -14.53 -5.93
CA THR A 312 -43.81 -14.28 -7.07
C THR A 312 -42.52 -13.57 -6.65
N GLN A 313 -41.60 -13.35 -7.60
CA GLN A 313 -40.33 -12.64 -7.39
C GLN A 313 -40.24 -11.44 -8.33
N SER A 314 -39.63 -10.36 -7.87
CA SER A 314 -39.30 -9.18 -8.66
C SER A 314 -38.17 -9.42 -9.65
N ASN A 315 -37.90 -8.41 -10.50
CA ASN A 315 -36.60 -8.24 -11.18
C ASN A 315 -35.42 -8.17 -10.20
N VAL A 316 -34.20 -8.38 -10.71
CA VAL A 316 -32.97 -8.08 -9.95
C VAL A 316 -32.80 -6.58 -9.86
N ALA A 317 -32.54 -6.08 -8.66
CA ALA A 317 -32.04 -4.74 -8.40
C ALA A 317 -30.59 -4.80 -7.89
N THR A 318 -29.84 -3.73 -8.13
CA THR A 318 -28.44 -3.56 -7.73
C THR A 318 -28.36 -2.53 -6.62
N VAL A 319 -27.59 -2.85 -5.59
CA VAL A 319 -27.15 -1.87 -4.61
C VAL A 319 -25.72 -1.44 -4.95
N THR A 320 -25.55 -0.17 -5.28
CA THR A 320 -24.23 0.42 -5.55
C THR A 320 -23.66 1.01 -4.26
N LEU A 321 -22.42 0.63 -3.93
CA LEU A 321 -21.77 1.01 -2.68
C LEU A 321 -20.54 1.86 -2.98
N THR A 322 -20.43 3.00 -2.29
CA THR A 322 -19.21 3.81 -2.25
C THR A 322 -18.57 3.67 -0.89
N VAL A 323 -17.40 3.03 -0.83
CA VAL A 323 -16.61 2.91 0.39
C VAL A 323 -15.57 4.03 0.44
N THR A 324 -15.67 4.90 1.45
CA THR A 324 -14.76 6.04 1.62
C THR A 324 -13.56 5.65 2.48
N PRO A 325 -12.34 6.09 2.11
CA PRO A 325 -11.15 5.78 2.87
C PRO A 325 -11.18 6.44 4.25
N VAL A 326 -10.55 5.79 5.23
CA VAL A 326 -10.28 6.28 6.58
C VAL A 326 -8.80 6.08 6.86
N ASN A 327 -8.15 7.10 7.42
CA ASN A 327 -6.73 7.04 7.73
C ASN A 327 -6.44 5.97 8.80
N ASP A 328 -5.62 5.00 8.45
CA ASP A 328 -5.04 4.02 9.37
C ASP A 328 -3.76 4.59 10.00
N ALA A 329 -3.59 4.41 11.31
CA ALA A 329 -2.35 4.84 11.94
C ALA A 329 -1.18 3.93 11.53
N PRO A 330 0.05 4.46 11.37
CA PRO A 330 1.19 3.64 11.05
C PRO A 330 1.55 2.67 12.18
N VAL A 331 2.26 1.61 11.83
CA VAL A 331 2.78 0.60 12.77
C VAL A 331 4.30 0.64 12.74
N ALA A 332 4.92 0.89 13.89
CA ALA A 332 6.36 0.98 14.02
C ALA A 332 6.97 -0.27 14.69
N ALA A 333 8.17 -0.66 14.27
CA ALA A 333 8.88 -1.85 14.74
C ALA A 333 10.27 -1.52 15.31
N ASP A 334 10.73 -2.33 16.27
CA ASP A 334 11.99 -2.06 16.96
C ASP A 334 13.22 -2.14 16.03
N ASP A 335 14.17 -1.24 16.27
CA ASP A 335 15.45 -1.19 15.57
C ASP A 335 16.60 -1.70 16.43
N ILE A 336 17.62 -2.22 15.77
CA ILE A 336 18.91 -2.54 16.38
C ILE A 336 20.06 -2.00 15.55
N ALA A 337 21.05 -1.40 16.21
CA ALA A 337 22.26 -0.95 15.55
C ALA A 337 23.48 -0.98 16.48
N SER A 338 24.66 -0.80 15.91
CA SER A 338 25.92 -0.75 16.67
C SER A 338 26.84 0.35 16.16
N VAL A 339 27.65 0.90 17.07
CA VAL A 339 28.64 1.94 16.79
C VAL A 339 29.81 1.76 17.76
N THR A 340 30.99 2.27 17.43
CA THR A 340 32.10 2.36 18.38
C THR A 340 31.94 3.53 19.34
N GLU A 341 32.57 3.48 20.52
CA GLU A 341 32.46 4.57 21.52
C GLU A 341 32.97 5.93 21.04
N ASP A 342 33.96 5.95 20.15
CA ASP A 342 34.46 7.17 19.47
C ASP A 342 33.77 7.47 18.13
N GLY A 343 32.75 6.69 17.80
CA GLY A 343 32.08 6.75 16.51
C GLY A 343 30.84 7.65 16.49
N SER A 344 30.23 7.74 15.31
CA SER A 344 28.88 8.24 15.14
C SER A 344 28.13 7.36 14.15
N LEU A 345 26.82 7.24 14.35
CA LEU A 345 25.92 6.42 13.56
C LEU A 345 24.76 7.25 13.05
N ILE A 346 24.45 7.13 11.76
CA ILE A 346 23.19 7.62 11.17
C ILE A 346 22.26 6.42 11.01
N LEU A 347 21.07 6.51 11.61
CA LEU A 347 20.07 5.45 11.65
C LEU A 347 18.79 5.87 10.92
N ALA A 348 18.37 5.08 9.95
CA ALA A 348 17.09 5.22 9.28
C ALA A 348 16.07 4.26 9.91
N VAL A 349 15.30 4.77 10.88
CA VAL A 349 14.41 3.96 11.72
C VAL A 349 13.08 3.60 11.04
N LEU A 350 12.71 4.28 9.96
CA LEU A 350 11.42 4.04 9.29
C LEU A 350 11.46 2.88 8.29
N GLY A 351 12.62 2.23 8.09
CA GLY A 351 12.81 1.25 7.02
C GLY A 351 12.05 -0.07 7.22
N ASN A 352 11.64 -0.36 8.45
CA ASN A 352 10.86 -1.52 8.89
C ASN A 352 9.44 -1.13 9.38
N ASP A 353 9.08 0.15 9.30
CA ASP A 353 7.77 0.66 9.68
C ASP A 353 6.81 0.57 8.49
N SER A 354 5.51 0.44 8.78
CA SER A 354 4.49 0.24 7.74
C SER A 354 3.26 1.11 7.96
N ASP A 355 2.65 1.49 6.86
CA ASP A 355 1.40 2.24 6.80
C ASP A 355 0.46 1.57 5.80
N VAL A 356 -0.80 1.38 6.17
CA VAL A 356 -1.77 0.66 5.33
C VAL A 356 -2.17 1.48 4.11
N ASP A 357 -2.31 2.80 4.30
CA ASP A 357 -2.69 3.76 3.25
C ASP A 357 -1.53 4.04 2.29
N GLY A 358 -0.31 3.68 2.71
CA GLY A 358 0.92 3.90 1.94
C GLY A 358 1.43 5.33 2.07
N ASP A 359 1.04 6.03 3.14
CA ASP A 359 1.46 7.39 3.39
C ASP A 359 2.95 7.49 3.71
N THR A 360 3.52 8.66 3.45
CA THR A 360 4.95 8.92 3.73
C THR A 360 5.16 9.13 5.22
N LEU A 361 5.99 8.29 5.81
CA LEU A 361 6.26 8.33 7.24
C LEU A 361 7.38 9.31 7.61
N THR A 362 7.23 9.92 8.78
CA THR A 362 8.24 10.77 9.45
C THR A 362 8.41 10.31 10.89
N PRO A 363 9.63 10.29 11.46
CA PRO A 363 9.80 9.86 12.83
C PRO A 363 9.58 11.02 13.80
N VAL A 364 9.01 10.70 14.95
CA VAL A 364 8.81 11.60 16.08
C VAL A 364 9.56 11.04 17.27
N LEU A 365 10.58 11.78 17.74
CA LEU A 365 11.34 11.39 18.93
C LEU A 365 10.46 11.47 20.18
N VAL A 366 10.40 10.39 20.95
CA VAL A 366 9.63 10.31 22.20
C VAL A 366 10.57 10.47 23.40
N THR A 367 11.60 9.63 23.52
CA THR A 367 12.64 9.76 24.54
C THR A 367 14.02 9.53 23.94
N GLY A 368 14.96 10.43 24.21
CA GLY A 368 16.35 10.28 23.78
C GLY A 368 17.16 9.28 24.63
N PRO A 369 18.40 8.97 24.18
CA PRO A 369 19.32 8.09 24.86
C PRO A 369 19.92 8.70 26.13
N VAL A 370 20.42 7.86 27.04
CA VAL A 370 20.99 8.29 28.33
C VAL A 370 22.51 8.45 28.24
N ASN A 371 23.18 7.66 27.43
CA ASN A 371 24.64 7.54 27.34
C ASN A 371 25.21 8.03 26.01
N GLY A 372 24.48 8.88 25.31
CA GLY A 372 24.94 9.58 24.12
C GLY A 372 24.12 10.81 23.81
N THR A 373 24.38 11.40 22.66
CA THR A 373 23.60 12.49 22.07
C THR A 373 22.87 11.97 20.83
N LEU A 374 21.64 12.46 20.62
CA LEU A 374 20.81 12.08 19.48
C LEU A 374 20.26 13.34 18.82
N THR A 375 20.37 13.41 17.49
CA THR A 375 19.81 14.49 16.67
C THR A 375 18.92 13.90 15.59
N LEU A 376 17.68 14.39 15.49
CA LEU A 376 16.82 14.11 14.35
C LEU A 376 17.23 14.99 13.16
N ASN A 377 17.65 14.38 12.07
CA ASN A 377 18.07 15.06 10.84
C ASN A 377 16.85 15.45 9.99
N GLN A 378 17.04 16.39 9.07
CA GLN A 378 15.96 16.90 8.20
C GLN A 378 15.41 15.84 7.24
N ASP A 379 16.20 14.83 6.90
CA ASP A 379 15.79 13.72 6.03
C ASP A 379 15.06 12.59 6.78
N GLY A 380 14.77 12.77 8.08
CA GLY A 380 14.08 11.77 8.90
C GLY A 380 15.00 10.67 9.44
N THR A 381 16.32 10.79 9.31
CA THR A 381 17.26 9.89 10.00
C THR A 381 17.67 10.43 11.37
N PHE A 382 18.14 9.57 12.27
CA PHE A 382 18.72 9.97 13.55
C PHE A 382 20.24 9.85 13.52
N THR A 383 20.95 10.89 13.95
CA THR A 383 22.40 10.84 14.22
C THR A 383 22.64 10.60 15.70
N TYR A 384 23.30 9.50 16.04
CA TYR A 384 23.72 9.14 17.39
C TYR A 384 25.25 9.26 17.54
N ALA A 385 25.69 9.78 18.69
CA ALA A 385 27.08 9.76 19.11
C ALA A 385 27.15 9.40 20.61
N PRO A 386 27.84 8.33 21.01
CA PRO A 386 28.03 7.97 22.42
C PRO A 386 28.71 9.09 23.22
N LYS A 387 28.54 9.07 24.54
CA LYS A 387 29.45 9.81 25.43
C LYS A 387 30.83 9.18 25.32
N ALA A 388 31.87 10.02 25.44
CA ALA A 388 33.25 9.55 25.47
C ALA A 388 33.42 8.40 26.47
N ASN A 389 34.10 7.35 26.03
CA ASN A 389 34.51 6.19 26.83
C ASN A 389 33.33 5.36 27.36
N PHE A 390 32.14 5.49 26.76
CA PHE A 390 30.97 4.68 27.10
C PHE A 390 30.91 3.42 26.24
N THR A 391 30.93 2.27 26.90
CA THR A 391 30.68 0.97 26.27
C THR A 391 29.42 0.31 26.86
N GLY A 392 28.72 -0.47 26.04
CA GLY A 392 27.50 -1.17 26.44
C GLY A 392 26.28 -0.76 25.63
N THR A 393 25.09 -0.93 26.19
CA THR A 393 23.82 -0.69 25.49
C THR A 393 23.24 0.67 25.84
N ASP A 394 22.73 1.38 24.84
CA ASP A 394 21.89 2.57 24.99
C ASP A 394 20.62 2.40 24.15
N SER A 395 19.62 3.25 24.34
CA SER A 395 18.40 3.19 23.54
C SER A 395 17.64 4.50 23.51
N PHE A 396 16.83 4.68 22.49
CA PHE A 396 15.85 5.76 22.42
C PHE A 396 14.52 5.21 21.93
N THR A 397 13.43 5.95 22.18
CA THR A 397 12.10 5.57 21.69
C THR A 397 11.56 6.63 20.75
N TYR A 398 10.84 6.18 19.73
CA TYR A 398 10.22 7.03 18.71
C TYR A 398 8.85 6.48 18.31
N LYS A 399 8.13 7.27 17.52
CA LYS A 399 6.94 6.86 16.77
C LYS A 399 7.10 7.23 15.30
N ALA A 400 6.47 6.50 14.41
CA ALA A 400 6.24 6.93 13.04
C ALA A 400 4.96 7.78 12.96
N SER A 401 4.93 8.78 12.10
CA SER A 401 3.75 9.59 11.79
C SER A 401 3.60 9.74 10.28
N ASP A 402 2.38 9.50 9.80
CA ASP A 402 1.89 9.74 8.43
C ASP A 402 1.47 11.22 8.20
N GLY A 403 1.49 12.05 9.26
CA GLY A 403 1.02 13.44 9.26
C GLY A 403 -0.39 13.65 9.85
N ASN A 404 -1.14 12.58 10.05
CA ASN A 404 -2.52 12.56 10.53
C ASN A 404 -2.66 11.83 11.88
N ALA A 405 -1.93 10.73 12.04
CA ALA A 405 -1.85 9.89 13.23
C ALA A 405 -0.37 9.57 13.58
N GLU A 406 -0.18 8.95 14.74
CA GLU A 406 1.12 8.44 15.17
C GLU A 406 1.00 6.96 15.56
N SER A 407 2.08 6.21 15.35
CA SER A 407 2.16 4.79 15.67
C SER A 407 2.18 4.47 17.17
N ASN A 408 2.27 3.18 17.48
CA ASN A 408 2.79 2.70 18.76
C ASN A 408 4.20 3.28 19.03
N ILE A 409 4.54 3.43 20.31
CA ILE A 409 5.91 3.73 20.72
C ILE A 409 6.77 2.48 20.47
N THR A 410 7.91 2.65 19.81
CA THR A 410 8.88 1.57 19.54
C THR A 410 10.28 2.00 19.98
N THR A 411 11.19 1.03 20.14
CA THR A 411 12.54 1.24 20.70
C THR A 411 13.61 0.99 19.64
N ALA A 412 14.56 1.92 19.53
CA ALA A 412 15.81 1.70 18.83
C ALA A 412 16.91 1.37 19.86
N THR A 413 17.45 0.15 19.79
CA THR A 413 18.50 -0.34 20.68
C THR A 413 19.86 -0.20 20.04
N LEU A 414 20.79 0.42 20.75
CA LEU A 414 22.13 0.75 20.29
C LEU A 414 23.16 -0.04 21.10
N THR A 415 24.08 -0.73 20.43
CA THR A 415 25.23 -1.38 21.07
C THR A 415 26.49 -0.58 20.77
N VAL A 416 27.10 -0.03 21.82
CA VAL A 416 28.37 0.71 21.74
C VAL A 416 29.53 -0.22 22.06
N THR A 417 30.41 -0.43 21.08
CA THR A 417 31.56 -1.33 21.18
C THR A 417 32.84 -0.58 21.55
N PRO A 418 33.73 -1.19 22.35
CA PRO A 418 34.97 -0.55 22.78
C PRO A 418 35.93 -0.25 21.62
N VAL A 419 36.73 0.79 21.78
CA VAL A 419 37.91 1.13 20.96
C VAL A 419 39.06 1.46 21.91
N ASN A 420 40.26 0.93 21.64
CA ASN A 420 41.42 1.17 22.48
C ASN A 420 41.81 2.66 22.47
N ASP A 421 41.85 3.27 23.65
CA ASP A 421 42.39 4.59 23.93
C ASP A 421 43.88 4.49 24.24
N ALA A 422 44.70 5.39 23.70
CA ALA A 422 46.13 5.39 24.04
C ALA A 422 46.36 5.88 25.48
N PRO A 423 47.37 5.35 26.20
CA PRO A 423 47.68 5.82 27.53
C PRO A 423 48.16 7.28 27.52
N VAL A 424 48.03 7.95 28.66
CA VAL A 424 48.52 9.31 28.88
C VAL A 424 49.60 9.26 29.96
N ALA A 425 50.82 9.67 29.59
CA ALA A 425 51.96 9.67 30.49
C ALA A 425 52.18 11.05 31.12
N ALA A 426 52.57 11.08 32.39
CA ALA A 426 52.78 12.31 33.16
C ALA A 426 54.23 12.46 33.62
N ASP A 427 54.71 13.71 33.70
CA ASP A 427 56.09 13.99 34.10
C ASP A 427 56.37 13.58 35.56
N ASP A 428 57.60 13.12 35.80
CA ASP A 428 58.09 12.66 37.09
C ASP A 428 59.23 13.53 37.61
N ILE A 429 59.38 13.52 38.94
CA ILE A 429 60.53 14.12 39.61
C ILE A 429 61.10 13.15 40.64
N ALA A 430 62.42 13.11 40.75
CA ALA A 430 63.10 12.38 41.82
C ALA A 430 64.40 13.07 42.22
N SER A 431 64.87 12.80 43.44
CA SER A 431 66.17 13.24 43.90
C SER A 431 66.98 12.09 44.51
N VAL A 432 68.29 12.23 44.45
CA VAL A 432 69.24 11.25 44.99
C VAL A 432 70.51 11.99 45.41
N ALA A 433 71.20 11.49 46.43
CA ALA A 433 72.54 11.97 46.73
C ALA A 433 73.54 11.47 45.67
N GLU A 434 74.61 12.23 45.41
CA GLU A 434 75.73 11.75 44.60
C GLU A 434 76.29 10.43 45.18
N GLY A 435 76.74 9.51 44.31
CA GLY A 435 77.16 8.16 44.71
C GLY A 435 76.04 7.20 45.12
N GLY A 436 74.80 7.68 45.28
CA GLY A 436 73.62 6.87 45.59
C GLY A 436 72.91 6.29 44.36
N SER A 437 71.72 5.73 44.59
CA SER A 437 70.79 5.32 43.53
C SER A 437 69.35 5.56 43.95
N VAL A 438 68.48 5.90 43.00
CA VAL A 438 67.04 6.07 43.23
C VAL A 438 66.23 5.22 42.27
N VAL A 439 65.14 4.64 42.75
CA VAL A 439 64.14 3.94 41.94
C VAL A 439 62.99 4.88 41.66
N VAL A 440 62.66 5.07 40.38
CA VAL A 440 61.57 5.94 39.92
C VAL A 440 60.48 5.07 39.29
N SER A 441 59.30 5.04 39.92
CA SER A 441 58.12 4.32 39.43
C SER A 441 57.34 5.20 38.45
N VAL A 442 57.86 5.32 37.23
CA VAL A 442 57.36 6.28 36.23
C VAL A 442 55.90 6.05 35.83
N LEU A 443 55.39 4.82 35.87
CA LEU A 443 54.00 4.53 35.49
C LEU A 443 52.97 4.85 36.60
N ALA A 444 53.40 5.31 37.78
CA ALA A 444 52.51 5.42 38.94
C ALA A 444 51.49 6.58 38.83
N ASN A 445 51.79 7.59 38.01
CA ASN A 445 50.96 8.75 37.70
C ASN A 445 50.39 8.71 36.28
N ASP A 446 50.69 7.66 35.50
CA ASP A 446 50.19 7.45 34.16
C ASP A 446 48.78 6.84 34.20
N THR A 447 47.97 7.17 33.19
CA THR A 447 46.57 6.73 33.12
C THR A 447 46.25 6.12 31.78
N ASP A 448 45.38 5.12 31.81
CA ASP A 448 44.79 4.49 30.65
C ASP A 448 43.27 4.45 30.85
N VAL A 449 42.51 4.86 29.84
CA VAL A 449 41.05 4.98 29.94
C VAL A 449 40.40 3.60 30.02
N ASP A 450 40.93 2.63 29.27
CA ASP A 450 40.45 1.25 29.23
C ASP A 450 40.87 0.45 30.47
N GLY A 451 41.86 0.96 31.20
CA GLY A 451 42.41 0.34 32.40
C GLY A 451 43.41 -0.76 32.05
N ASP A 452 44.00 -0.72 30.86
CA ASP A 452 44.99 -1.67 30.40
C ASP A 452 46.31 -1.53 31.19
N ALA A 453 47.06 -2.64 31.24
CA ALA A 453 48.32 -2.69 31.97
C ALA A 453 49.42 -1.96 31.20
N LEU A 454 50.06 -0.99 31.86
CA LEU A 454 51.08 -0.15 31.23
C LEU A 454 52.49 -0.69 31.37
N THR A 455 53.30 -0.45 30.34
CA THR A 455 54.74 -0.73 30.30
C THR A 455 55.51 0.50 29.84
N PRO A 456 56.69 0.83 30.41
CA PRO A 456 57.43 2.01 30.00
C PRO A 456 58.38 1.69 28.85
N ILE A 457 58.48 2.63 27.92
CA ILE A 457 59.39 2.62 26.78
C ILE A 457 60.34 3.81 26.95
N LEU A 458 61.62 3.52 27.14
CA LEU A 458 62.64 4.56 27.24
C LEU A 458 62.83 5.25 25.89
N VAL A 459 62.81 6.59 25.89
CA VAL A 459 62.97 7.40 24.68
C VAL A 459 64.35 8.04 24.62
N THR A 460 64.81 8.66 25.72
CA THR A 460 66.16 9.23 25.82
C THR A 460 66.81 8.86 27.12
N GLU A 461 68.10 8.51 27.09
CA GLU A 461 68.91 8.23 28.28
C GLU A 461 69.32 9.52 29.03
N PRO A 462 69.61 9.44 30.35
CA PRO A 462 70.24 10.52 31.09
C PRO A 462 71.69 10.74 30.66
N THR A 463 72.19 11.96 30.85
CA THR A 463 73.53 12.35 30.34
C THR A 463 74.64 12.25 31.39
N ASN A 464 74.28 12.30 32.67
CA ASN A 464 75.17 12.36 33.83
C ASN A 464 74.95 11.21 34.82
N GLY A 465 74.35 10.12 34.37
CA GLY A 465 74.23 8.89 35.15
C GLY A 465 73.99 7.66 34.26
N THR A 466 73.69 6.54 34.90
CA THR A 466 73.27 5.30 34.25
C THR A 466 71.85 4.97 34.68
N LEU A 467 71.05 4.51 33.72
CA LEU A 467 69.68 4.08 33.93
C LEU A 467 69.56 2.56 33.73
N THR A 468 68.75 1.90 34.55
CA THR A 468 68.42 0.48 34.39
C THR A 468 66.91 0.29 34.53
N LEU A 469 66.26 -0.28 33.51
CA LEU A 469 64.86 -0.68 33.60
C LEU A 469 64.73 -1.94 34.46
N ASN A 470 63.95 -1.84 35.53
CA ASN A 470 63.67 -2.96 36.42
C ASN A 470 62.53 -3.84 35.85
N PRO A 471 62.42 -5.12 36.26
CA PRO A 471 61.37 -6.01 35.77
C PRO A 471 59.94 -5.57 36.09
N ASP A 472 59.76 -4.70 37.08
CA ASP A 472 58.46 -4.14 37.48
C ASP A 472 58.09 -2.85 36.71
N GLY A 473 58.91 -2.45 35.74
CA GLY A 473 58.69 -1.24 34.94
C GLY A 473 59.24 0.05 35.58
N SER A 474 59.76 0.02 36.80
CA SER A 474 60.45 1.18 37.37
C SER A 474 61.85 1.34 36.76
N PHE A 475 62.41 2.55 36.82
CA PHE A 475 63.80 2.79 36.43
C PHE A 475 64.68 3.04 37.66
N THR A 476 65.81 2.35 37.74
CA THR A 476 66.88 2.66 38.71
C THR A 476 67.88 3.61 38.07
N TYR A 477 68.06 4.80 38.66
CA TYR A 477 69.06 5.79 38.26
C TYR A 477 70.21 5.85 39.27
N ALA A 478 71.44 5.88 38.77
CA ALA A 478 72.64 6.17 39.55
C ALA A 478 73.47 7.26 38.84
N PRO A 479 73.79 8.38 39.50
CA PRO A 479 74.61 9.43 38.90
C PRO A 479 76.06 8.96 38.69
N LYS A 480 76.76 9.61 37.76
CA LYS A 480 78.22 9.49 37.63
C LYS A 480 78.87 9.90 38.95
N ALA A 481 80.02 9.29 39.26
CA ALA A 481 80.78 9.64 40.45
C ALA A 481 81.04 11.16 40.51
N ASN A 482 80.80 11.75 41.70
CA ASN A 482 81.02 13.16 42.03
C ASN A 482 80.18 14.15 41.20
N PHE A 483 79.10 13.70 40.56
CA PHE A 483 78.19 14.59 39.82
C PHE A 483 77.11 15.15 40.76
N VAL A 484 77.06 16.47 40.87
CA VAL A 484 75.99 17.24 41.55
C VAL A 484 75.33 18.16 40.55
N GLY A 485 74.00 18.24 40.55
CA GLY A 485 73.25 19.07 39.61
C GLY A 485 71.96 18.40 39.15
N THR A 486 71.51 18.75 37.94
CA THR A 486 70.30 18.17 37.34
C THR A 486 70.65 17.20 36.23
N ASP A 487 69.89 16.12 36.12
CA ASP A 487 69.88 15.23 34.97
C ASP A 487 68.43 14.89 34.61
N GLY A 488 68.21 14.09 33.58
CA GLY A 488 66.87 13.63 33.26
C GLY A 488 66.83 12.73 32.05
N PHE A 489 65.73 12.00 31.93
CA PHE A 489 65.46 11.10 30.83
C PHE A 489 63.99 11.25 30.41
N THR A 490 63.63 10.72 29.24
CA THR A 490 62.24 10.76 28.76
C THR A 490 61.76 9.38 28.41
N TYR A 491 60.47 9.13 28.60
CA TYR A 491 59.83 7.84 28.35
C TYR A 491 58.43 8.03 27.75
N LYS A 492 57.84 6.92 27.30
CA LYS A 492 56.40 6.77 27.01
C LYS A 492 55.85 5.57 27.76
N ALA A 493 54.54 5.58 28.03
CA ALA A 493 53.80 4.39 28.43
C ALA A 493 53.21 3.68 27.20
N SER A 494 53.09 2.36 27.26
CA SER A 494 52.36 1.55 26.28
C SER A 494 51.46 0.54 26.99
N ASP A 495 50.24 0.44 26.51
CA ASP A 495 49.19 -0.54 26.87
C ASP A 495 49.36 -1.89 26.12
N GLY A 496 50.31 -1.96 25.19
CA GLY A 496 50.54 -3.11 24.28
C GLY A 496 49.97 -2.93 22.87
N THR A 497 49.12 -1.93 22.63
CA THR A 497 48.49 -1.61 21.35
C THR A 497 48.89 -0.23 20.83
N ALA A 498 48.95 0.76 21.71
CA ALA A 498 49.29 2.16 21.47
C ALA A 498 50.40 2.65 22.42
N GLU A 499 50.90 3.86 22.14
CA GLU A 499 51.90 4.54 22.96
C GLU A 499 51.39 5.93 23.35
N SER A 500 51.77 6.39 24.54
CA SER A 500 51.42 7.70 25.06
C SER A 500 52.16 8.86 24.40
N ASN A 501 51.83 10.07 24.85
CA ASN A 501 52.73 11.22 24.76
C ASN A 501 54.08 10.93 25.46
N ILE A 502 55.11 11.71 25.13
CA ILE A 502 56.40 11.65 25.83
C ILE A 502 56.26 12.38 27.17
N ALA A 503 56.75 11.74 28.23
CA ALA A 503 56.89 12.30 29.57
C ALA A 503 58.37 12.42 29.96
N THR A 504 58.68 13.41 30.81
CA THR A 504 60.03 13.72 31.28
C THR A 504 60.19 13.34 32.74
N VAL A 505 61.32 12.70 33.06
CA VAL A 505 61.75 12.45 34.44
C VAL A 505 62.88 13.40 34.76
N ALA A 506 62.62 14.38 35.64
CA ALA A 506 63.62 15.34 36.10
C ALA A 506 64.30 14.85 37.38
N LEU A 507 65.62 14.73 37.34
CA LEU A 507 66.44 14.23 38.45
C LEU A 507 67.25 15.37 39.06
N THR A 508 67.18 15.50 40.38
CA THR A 508 68.06 16.38 41.16
C THR A 508 69.06 15.56 41.94
N ILE A 509 70.35 15.78 41.69
CA ILE A 509 71.44 15.09 42.36
C ILE A 509 72.04 16.05 43.38
N ASP A 510 71.83 15.73 44.65
CA ASP A 510 72.29 16.52 45.77
C ASP A 510 73.70 16.09 46.20
N ALA A 511 74.52 17.03 46.65
CA ALA A 511 75.83 16.69 47.22
C ALA A 511 75.66 15.78 48.44
N ALA A 512 76.42 14.71 48.51
CA ALA A 512 76.47 13.85 49.69
C ALA A 512 77.47 14.45 50.70
N ASN A 513 77.28 14.22 52.01
CA ASN A 513 78.30 14.53 53.01
C ASN A 513 79.40 13.43 53.03
N GLU A 514 79.80 12.91 51.87
CA GLU A 514 80.87 11.92 51.75
C GLU A 514 82.19 12.64 51.48
N ASN A 515 83.25 12.23 52.18
CA ASN A 515 84.59 12.75 51.97
C ASN A 515 85.31 11.90 50.92
N HIS A 516 85.61 12.50 49.79
CA HIS A 516 86.38 11.93 48.70
C HIS A 516 87.87 11.92 49.03
N ALA A 517 88.61 11.01 48.41
CA ALA A 517 90.06 10.98 48.55
C ALA A 517 90.70 12.03 47.62
N PRO A 518 91.77 12.70 48.06
CA PRO A 518 92.48 13.64 47.22
C PRO A 518 93.23 12.92 46.10
N VAL A 519 93.34 13.58 44.95
CA VAL A 519 94.08 13.12 43.77
C VAL A 519 95.43 13.84 43.73
N ALA A 520 96.51 13.07 43.90
CA ALA A 520 97.87 13.57 43.76
C ALA A 520 98.34 13.48 42.30
N ILE A 521 99.10 14.47 41.83
CA ILE A 521 99.70 14.52 40.50
C ILE A 521 101.23 14.57 40.62
N ASP A 522 101.94 13.72 39.87
CA ASP A 522 103.39 13.62 39.93
C ASP A 522 104.11 14.97 39.74
N ASP A 523 104.98 15.30 40.70
CA ASP A 523 105.85 16.46 40.64
C ASP A 523 107.24 16.11 40.09
N THR A 524 107.87 17.09 39.44
CA THR A 524 109.26 16.98 38.99
C THR A 524 110.06 18.20 39.39
N ALA A 525 111.29 17.98 39.86
CA ALA A 525 112.23 19.04 40.19
C ALA A 525 113.66 18.64 39.78
N THR A 526 114.51 19.63 39.52
CA THR A 526 115.93 19.41 39.23
C THR A 526 116.77 20.26 40.16
N VAL A 527 117.89 19.70 40.60
CA VAL A 527 118.84 20.36 41.49
C VAL A 527 120.25 20.00 41.04
N ALA A 528 121.18 20.94 41.16
CA ALA A 528 122.59 20.66 40.93
C ALA A 528 123.17 19.82 42.07
N GLU A 529 124.29 19.14 41.82
CA GLU A 529 125.03 18.46 42.89
C GLU A 529 125.37 19.42 44.04
N ASP A 530 125.28 18.91 45.27
CA ASP A 530 125.42 19.67 46.53
C ASP A 530 124.43 20.84 46.71
N GLY A 531 123.39 20.91 45.87
CA GLY A 531 122.33 21.92 45.93
C GLY A 531 121.10 21.45 46.71
N SER A 532 120.19 22.38 46.99
CA SER A 532 118.88 22.08 47.57
C SER A 532 117.77 22.72 46.74
N VAL A 533 116.61 22.04 46.64
CA VAL A 533 115.42 22.52 45.91
C VAL A 533 114.16 22.32 46.75
N VAL A 534 113.27 23.31 46.70
CA VAL A 534 111.93 23.23 47.30
C VAL A 534 110.93 22.83 46.21
N VAL A 535 110.16 21.79 46.45
CA VAL A 535 109.17 21.22 45.54
C VAL A 535 107.78 21.41 46.14
N PRO A 536 106.95 22.31 45.60
CA PRO A 536 105.60 22.57 46.11
C PRO A 536 104.60 21.52 45.58
N VAL A 537 104.60 20.34 46.21
CA VAL A 537 103.87 19.14 45.72
C VAL A 537 102.34 19.25 45.72
N LEU A 538 101.77 20.15 46.52
CA LEU A 538 100.31 20.30 46.58
C LEU A 538 99.73 21.21 45.48
N THR A 539 100.55 21.80 44.62
CA THR A 539 100.08 22.87 43.72
C THR A 539 99.26 22.38 42.53
N ASN A 540 99.46 21.13 42.14
CA ASN A 540 98.75 20.42 41.08
C ASN A 540 97.81 19.32 41.62
N ASP A 541 97.89 19.00 42.91
CA ASP A 541 96.97 18.09 43.59
C ASP A 541 95.59 18.72 43.77
N SER A 542 94.55 17.89 43.81
CA SER A 542 93.17 18.36 43.95
C SER A 542 92.34 17.47 44.85
N ASP A 543 91.45 18.08 45.62
CA ASP A 543 90.37 17.40 46.33
C ASP A 543 89.03 17.92 45.78
N VAL A 544 88.09 17.02 45.48
CA VAL A 544 86.80 17.40 44.89
C VAL A 544 85.87 18.05 45.93
N ASP A 545 86.08 17.79 47.23
CA ASP A 545 85.34 18.42 48.32
C ASP A 545 85.91 19.80 48.70
N GLY A 546 87.08 20.14 48.15
CA GLY A 546 87.79 21.37 48.49
C GLY A 546 88.45 21.32 49.87
N ASP A 547 88.63 20.13 50.41
CA ASP A 547 89.34 19.89 51.65
C ASP A 547 90.81 20.32 51.56
N ALA A 548 91.35 20.82 52.66
CA ALA A 548 92.73 21.27 52.72
C ALA A 548 93.70 20.07 52.65
N LEU A 549 94.54 20.05 51.63
CA LEU A 549 95.51 18.98 51.42
C LEU A 549 96.74 19.12 52.33
N ALA A 550 97.28 17.98 52.77
CA ALA A 550 98.55 17.89 53.49
C ALA A 550 99.35 16.68 52.96
N PRO A 551 100.60 16.86 52.52
CA PRO A 551 101.37 15.74 51.99
C PRO A 551 101.95 14.90 53.12
N VAL A 552 102.12 13.61 52.86
CA VAL A 552 102.76 12.67 53.78
C VAL A 552 103.91 11.99 53.05
N LEU A 553 105.09 11.99 53.67
CA LEU A 553 106.25 11.32 53.10
C LEU A 553 106.10 9.80 53.26
N VAL A 554 105.94 9.10 52.14
CA VAL A 554 105.73 7.63 52.14
C VAL A 554 107.05 6.89 52.04
N THR A 555 108.03 7.42 51.30
CA THR A 555 109.33 6.78 51.09
C THR A 555 110.41 7.84 50.91
N GLU A 556 111.52 7.67 51.59
CA GLU A 556 112.70 8.54 51.50
C GLU A 556 113.48 8.29 50.19
N PRO A 557 114.17 9.29 49.65
CA PRO A 557 115.03 9.10 48.50
C PRO A 557 116.24 8.25 48.90
N THR A 558 116.75 7.44 47.96
CA THR A 558 117.93 6.60 48.22
C THR A 558 119.23 7.39 48.30
N ASN A 559 119.26 8.61 47.77
CA ASN A 559 120.36 9.56 47.84
C ASN A 559 119.79 10.94 48.17
N GLY A 560 120.42 11.67 49.11
CA GLY A 560 119.91 12.94 49.62
C GLY A 560 118.92 12.77 50.78
N THR A 561 118.32 13.89 51.20
CA THR A 561 117.33 13.96 52.28
C THR A 561 116.11 14.76 51.84
N LEU A 562 114.92 14.31 52.24
CA LEU A 562 113.68 15.07 52.09
C LEU A 562 113.25 15.65 53.44
N THR A 563 112.91 16.93 53.46
CA THR A 563 112.33 17.61 54.64
C THR A 563 110.98 18.20 54.25
N LEU A 564 109.91 17.81 54.96
CA LEU A 564 108.59 18.43 54.81
C LEU A 564 108.60 19.83 55.45
N ASN A 565 108.33 20.86 54.66
CA ASN A 565 108.24 22.23 55.11
C ASN A 565 106.84 22.53 55.71
N PRO A 566 106.69 23.56 56.55
CA PRO A 566 105.41 23.92 57.16
C PRO A 566 104.30 24.32 56.17
N ASP A 567 104.67 24.71 54.96
CA ASP A 567 103.74 25.10 53.88
C ASP A 567 103.29 23.92 53.01
N GLY A 568 103.68 22.69 53.34
CA GLY A 568 103.35 21.50 52.57
C GLY A 568 104.23 21.28 51.33
N SER A 569 105.31 22.04 51.14
CA SER A 569 106.34 21.72 50.16
C SER A 569 107.39 20.77 50.74
N PHE A 570 108.12 20.05 49.90
CA PHE A 570 109.29 19.28 50.33
C PHE A 570 110.59 19.96 49.91
N THR A 571 111.55 20.06 50.81
CA THR A 571 112.94 20.44 50.49
C THR A 571 113.76 19.17 50.28
N TYR A 572 114.33 19.00 49.09
CA TYR A 572 115.35 17.98 48.81
C TYR A 572 116.75 18.61 48.94
N ALA A 573 117.69 17.93 49.60
CA ALA A 573 119.08 18.38 49.78
C ALA A 573 120.06 17.20 49.84
#